data_AF-A0A5A7NG04-F1
#
_entry.id   AF-A0A5A7NG04-F1
#
_cell.length_a   1.000
_cell.length_b   1.000
_cell.length_c   1.000
_cell.angle_alpha   90.00
_cell.angle_beta   90.00
_cell.angle_gamma   90.00
#
_symmetry.space_group_name_H-M   'P 1'
#
loop_
_entity.id
_entity.type
_entity.pdbx_description
1 polymer ?
#
loop_
_entity_poly.entity_id
_entity_poly.type
_entity_poly.pdbx_seq_one_letter_code
_entity_poly.pdbx_strand_id
1 'polypeptide(L)'
;MEEEGQILTAFTFLLFGATLLPDGLAVMGWGTVLYALASLFVVRVVAIMLSFMGSKVDYPGRLFMGWFGPRGLASILFALMIFETYDVPFHAELQACVMLTVAFSIVLHGLSATPLSRLYGRYIRR
;
A
#
# COMPACT_ATOMS: atom_id res chain seq x y z
N MET A 1 12.78 20.13 10.24
CA MET A 1 11.45 19.49 10.26
C MET A 1 11.17 18.55 9.09
N GLU A 2 11.26 18.95 7.81
CA GLU A 2 10.98 17.99 6.70
C GLU A 2 11.98 16.81 6.64
N GLU A 3 13.28 17.08 6.77
CA GLU A 3 14.31 16.01 6.78
C GLU A 3 14.19 15.09 8.00
N GLU A 4 13.91 15.65 9.17
CA GLU A 4 13.69 14.87 10.40
C GLU A 4 12.48 13.93 10.24
N GLY A 5 11.40 14.41 9.62
CA GLY A 5 10.22 13.60 9.32
C GLY A 5 10.51 12.47 8.34
N GLN A 6 11.33 12.70 7.33
CA GLN A 6 11.75 11.67 6.38
C GLN A 6 12.60 10.59 7.05
N ILE A 7 13.55 10.98 7.89
CA ILE A 7 14.40 10.05 8.64
C ILE A 7 13.54 9.20 9.60
N LEU A 8 12.63 9.82 10.34
CA LEU A 8 11.71 9.11 11.23
C LEU A 8 10.78 8.15 10.47
N THR A 9 10.31 8.56 9.29
CA THR A 9 9.48 7.70 8.43
C THR A 9 10.27 6.48 7.94
N ALA A 10 11.50 6.70 7.45
CA ALA A 10 12.38 5.63 7.03
C ALA A 10 12.71 4.68 8.18
N PHE A 11 13.01 5.23 9.36
CA PHE A 11 13.25 4.44 10.57
C PHE A 11 12.01 3.62 10.98
N THR A 12 10.81 4.18 10.86
CA THR A 12 9.57 3.46 11.17
C THR A 12 9.33 2.31 10.20
N PHE A 13 9.55 2.52 8.89
CA PHE A 13 9.46 1.42 7.92
C PHE A 13 10.55 0.36 8.09
N LEU A 14 11.74 0.77 8.52
CA LEU A 14 12.82 -0.16 8.89
C LEU A 14 12.39 -1.03 10.07
N LEU A 15 11.86 -0.43 11.15
CA LEU A 15 11.33 -1.17 12.30
C LEU A 15 10.19 -2.10 11.89
N PHE A 16 9.23 -1.61 11.11
CA PHE A 16 8.16 -2.44 10.57
C PHE A 16 8.70 -3.67 9.83
N GLY A 17 9.67 -3.48 8.93
CA GLY A 17 10.28 -4.60 8.20
C GLY A 17 11.04 -5.57 9.09
N ALA A 18 11.66 -5.08 10.15
CA ALA A 18 12.49 -5.88 11.05
C ALA A 18 11.67 -6.65 12.11
N THR A 19 10.57 -6.08 12.61
CA THR A 19 9.83 -6.62 13.77
C THR A 19 8.45 -7.13 13.41
N LEU A 20 7.69 -6.38 12.63
CA LEU A 20 6.28 -6.67 12.36
C LEU A 20 6.11 -7.59 11.14
N LEU A 21 6.81 -7.29 10.04
CA LEU A 21 6.69 -8.06 8.81
C LEU A 21 6.99 -9.57 8.98
N PRO A 22 7.97 -10.02 9.80
CA PRO A 22 8.21 -11.45 10.04
C PRO A 22 6.97 -12.20 10.55
N ASP A 23 6.19 -11.60 11.44
CA ASP A 23 4.96 -12.22 11.97
C ASP A 23 3.92 -12.42 10.85
N GLY A 24 3.75 -11.41 10.00
CA GLY A 24 2.85 -11.49 8.85
C GLY A 24 3.31 -12.51 7.80
N LEU A 25 4.63 -12.67 7.63
CA LEU A 25 5.20 -13.70 6.75
C LEU A 25 5.07 -15.10 7.32
N ALA A 26 5.17 -15.27 8.64
CA ALA A 26 5.03 -16.57 9.31
C ALA A 26 3.62 -17.18 9.13
N VAL A 27 2.60 -16.33 9.02
CA VAL A 27 1.19 -16.74 8.82
C VAL A 27 0.73 -16.44 7.38
N MET A 28 1.68 -16.23 6.46
CA MET A 28 1.36 -15.97 5.06
C MET A 28 0.74 -17.20 4.40
N GLY A 29 -0.40 -16.99 3.75
CA GLY A 29 -1.08 -17.99 2.95
C GLY A 29 -1.56 -17.40 1.63
N TRP A 30 -2.08 -18.25 0.74
CA TRP A 30 -2.60 -17.80 -0.55
C TRP A 30 -3.74 -16.79 -0.40
N GLY A 31 -4.61 -16.96 0.60
CA GLY A 31 -5.71 -16.04 0.88
C GLY A 31 -5.22 -14.62 1.20
N THR A 32 -4.24 -14.50 2.10
CA THR A 32 -3.70 -13.20 2.54
C THR A 32 -2.91 -12.51 1.43
N VAL A 33 -2.14 -13.26 0.63
CA VAL A 33 -1.43 -12.74 -0.55
C VAL A 33 -2.42 -12.24 -1.61
N LEU A 34 -3.42 -13.05 -1.95
CA LEU A 34 -4.44 -12.66 -2.92
C LEU A 34 -5.22 -11.43 -2.46
N TYR A 35 -5.60 -11.38 -1.19
CA TYR A 35 -6.25 -10.21 -0.60
C TYR A 35 -5.37 -8.97 -0.69
N ALA A 36 -4.09 -9.06 -0.31
CA ALA A 36 -3.16 -7.94 -0.36
C ALA A 36 -3.03 -7.39 -1.79
N LEU A 37 -2.80 -8.26 -2.79
CA LEU A 37 -2.68 -7.84 -4.19
C LEU A 37 -4.01 -7.30 -4.74
N ALA A 38 -5.14 -7.93 -4.42
CA ALA A 38 -6.46 -7.46 -4.82
C ALA A 38 -6.80 -6.08 -4.22
N SER A 39 -6.43 -5.85 -2.96
CA SER A 39 -6.60 -4.55 -2.30
C SER A 39 -5.80 -3.44 -2.98
N LEU A 40 -4.57 -3.74 -3.40
CA LEU A 40 -3.69 -2.78 -4.08
C LEU A 40 -4.13 -2.52 -5.54
N PHE A 41 -4.47 -3.55 -6.30
CA PHE A 41 -4.67 -3.42 -7.75
C PHE A 41 -6.13 -3.36 -8.17
N VAL A 42 -7.03 -4.05 -7.46
CA VAL A 42 -8.45 -4.11 -7.85
C VAL A 42 -9.22 -3.06 -7.09
N VAL A 43 -9.28 -3.17 -5.76
CA VAL A 43 -10.09 -2.30 -4.90
C VAL A 43 -9.71 -0.83 -5.12
N ARG A 44 -8.41 -0.53 -5.12
CA ARG A 44 -7.93 0.84 -5.29
C ARG A 44 -8.20 1.39 -6.70
N VAL A 45 -7.81 0.66 -7.74
CA VAL A 45 -7.98 1.15 -9.12
C VAL A 45 -9.46 1.36 -9.41
N VAL A 46 -10.34 0.44 -9.00
CA VAL A 46 -11.79 0.61 -9.15
C VAL A 46 -12.28 1.84 -8.42
N ALA A 47 -11.90 2.04 -7.15
CA ALA A 47 -12.30 3.23 -6.40
C ALA A 47 -11.89 4.54 -7.09
N ILE A 48 -10.67 4.61 -7.63
CA ILE A 48 -10.20 5.78 -8.38
C ILE A 48 -10.96 5.95 -9.70
N MET A 49 -11.17 4.88 -10.46
CA MET A 49 -11.93 4.94 -11.72
C MET A 49 -13.36 5.46 -11.50
N LEU A 50 -14.02 5.00 -10.44
CA LEU A 50 -15.34 5.48 -10.04
C LEU A 50 -15.30 6.95 -9.60
N SER A 51 -14.29 7.35 -8.84
CA SER A 51 -14.14 8.74 -8.35
C SER A 51 -13.92 9.76 -9.48
N PHE A 52 -13.37 9.31 -10.61
CA PHE A 52 -13.15 10.14 -11.81
C PHE A 52 -14.25 10.00 -12.87
N MET A 53 -15.36 9.31 -12.60
CA MET A 53 -16.52 9.28 -13.51
C MET A 53 -17.04 10.71 -13.76
N GLY A 54 -17.16 11.09 -15.04
CA GLY A 54 -17.56 12.44 -15.45
C GLY A 54 -16.44 13.49 -15.47
N SER A 55 -15.21 13.14 -15.04
CA SER A 55 -14.06 14.05 -15.15
C SER A 55 -13.44 14.05 -16.55
N LYS A 56 -12.64 15.09 -16.86
CA LYS A 56 -11.85 15.21 -18.09
C LYS A 56 -10.50 14.48 -18.04
N VAL A 57 -10.19 13.79 -16.94
CA VAL A 57 -8.96 13.00 -16.83
C VAL A 57 -9.06 11.81 -17.77
N ASP A 58 -8.04 11.60 -18.58
CA ASP A 58 -7.95 10.49 -19.50
C ASP A 58 -7.66 9.15 -18.79
N TYR A 59 -7.90 8.04 -19.48
CA TYR A 59 -7.79 6.72 -18.87
C TYR A 59 -6.37 6.39 -18.34
N PRO A 60 -5.27 6.68 -19.07
CA PRO A 60 -3.91 6.49 -18.55
C PRO A 60 -3.63 7.30 -17.29
N GLY A 61 -4.10 8.55 -17.21
CA GLY A 61 -3.97 9.37 -16.00
C GLY A 61 -4.71 8.79 -14.81
N ARG A 62 -5.93 8.28 -15.02
CA ARG A 62 -6.70 7.59 -13.96
C ARG A 62 -5.99 6.33 -13.47
N LEU A 63 -5.43 5.53 -14.39
CA LEU A 63 -4.70 4.32 -14.02
C LEU A 63 -3.40 4.65 -13.28
N PHE A 64 -2.68 5.69 -13.69
CA PHE A 64 -1.49 6.17 -13.01
C PHE A 64 -1.80 6.62 -11.57
N MET A 65 -2.88 7.39 -11.37
CA MET A 65 -3.35 7.78 -10.03
C MET A 65 -3.88 6.59 -9.22
N GLY A 66 -4.54 5.63 -9.89
CA GLY A 66 -4.97 4.36 -9.31
C GLY A 66 -3.81 3.54 -8.77
N TRP A 67 -2.73 3.47 -9.55
CA TRP A 67 -1.51 2.78 -9.21
C TRP A 67 -0.73 3.49 -8.11
N PHE A 68 -0.49 4.80 -8.18
CA PHE A 68 0.37 5.49 -7.21
C PHE A 68 -0.33 5.82 -5.91
N GLY A 69 -0.37 4.82 -5.06
CA GLY A 69 -1.23 4.80 -3.91
C GLY A 69 -0.76 3.99 -2.72
N PRO A 70 0.48 4.19 -2.28
CA PRO A 70 1.08 3.29 -1.33
C PRO A 70 0.31 3.28 -0.01
N ARG A 71 0.05 2.07 0.49
CA ARG A 71 -0.28 1.84 1.90
C ARG A 71 0.98 2.04 2.73
N GLY A 72 0.83 2.66 3.90
CA GLY A 72 1.95 3.07 4.75
C GLY A 72 1.65 2.96 6.23
N LEU A 73 2.29 3.82 7.02
CA LEU A 73 2.28 3.78 8.49
C LEU A 73 0.89 3.81 9.12
N ALA A 74 -0.04 4.57 8.55
CA ALA A 74 -1.41 4.63 9.06
C ALA A 74 -2.08 3.25 9.12
N SER A 75 -1.88 2.39 8.11
CA SER A 75 -2.44 1.04 8.11
C SER A 75 -1.87 0.17 9.23
N ILE A 76 -0.57 0.31 9.52
CA ILE A 76 0.09 -0.39 10.64
C ILE A 76 -0.48 0.11 11.96
N LEU A 77 -0.54 1.42 12.16
CA LEU A 77 -1.04 2.04 13.39
C LEU A 77 -2.49 1.64 13.67
N PHE A 78 -3.38 1.69 12.67
CA PHE A 78 -4.77 1.29 12.86
C PHE A 78 -4.91 -0.20 13.18
N ALA A 79 -4.10 -1.07 12.56
CA ALA A 79 -4.12 -2.49 12.88
C ALA A 79 -3.68 -2.74 14.33
N LEU A 80 -2.57 -2.12 14.76
CA LEU A 80 -2.09 -2.22 16.14
C LEU A 80 -3.13 -1.72 17.13
N MET A 81 -3.72 -0.54 16.90
CA MET A 81 -4.76 0.00 17.79
C MET A 81 -5.97 -0.92 17.89
N ILE A 82 -6.42 -1.51 16.77
CA ILE A 82 -7.56 -2.42 16.77
C ILE A 82 -7.22 -3.71 17.54
N PHE A 83 -6.07 -4.31 17.28
CA PHE A 83 -5.65 -5.57 17.90
C PHE A 83 -5.31 -5.44 19.38
N GLU A 84 -4.85 -4.27 19.82
CA GLU A 84 -4.60 -3.98 21.23
C GLU A 84 -5.90 -3.73 22.00
N THR A 85 -6.91 -3.14 21.35
CA THR A 85 -8.15 -2.72 22.01
C THR A 85 -9.22 -3.82 22.02
N TYR A 86 -9.25 -4.68 21.00
CA TYR A 86 -10.35 -5.61 20.78
C TYR A 86 -9.83 -7.04 20.58
N ASP A 87 -10.60 -8.01 21.07
CA ASP A 87 -10.40 -9.42 20.72
C ASP A 87 -11.00 -9.67 19.34
N VAL A 88 -10.13 -9.74 18.32
CA VAL A 88 -10.53 -9.83 16.92
C VAL A 88 -10.46 -11.27 16.44
N PRO A 89 -11.55 -11.86 15.91
CA PRO A 89 -11.49 -13.18 15.31
C PRO A 89 -10.54 -13.18 14.10
N PHE A 90 -9.84 -14.29 13.88
CA PHE A 90 -8.84 -14.42 12.81
C PHE A 90 -7.71 -13.38 12.90
N HIS A 91 -7.36 -12.94 14.12
CA HIS A 91 -6.33 -11.94 14.40
C HIS A 91 -5.05 -12.12 13.56
N ALA A 92 -4.46 -13.33 13.59
CA ALA A 92 -3.20 -13.60 12.87
C ALA A 92 -3.33 -13.44 11.35
N GLU A 93 -4.48 -13.79 10.77
CA GLU A 93 -4.70 -13.71 9.33
C GLU A 93 -5.00 -12.27 8.88
N LEU A 94 -5.73 -11.50 9.70
CA LEU A 94 -5.92 -10.07 9.49
C LEU A 94 -4.61 -9.30 9.65
N GLN A 95 -3.79 -9.64 10.64
CA GLN A 95 -2.46 -9.09 10.84
C GLN A 95 -1.58 -9.35 9.61
N ALA A 96 -1.54 -10.60 9.12
CA ALA A 96 -0.83 -10.96 7.90
C ALA A 96 -1.35 -10.17 6.68
N CYS A 97 -2.67 -10.02 6.52
CA CYS A 97 -3.26 -9.20 5.47
C CYS A 97 -2.71 -7.76 5.49
N VAL A 98 -2.68 -7.11 6.65
CA VAL A 98 -2.19 -5.72 6.77
C VAL A 98 -0.70 -5.65 6.46
N MET A 99 0.11 -6.51 7.09
CA MET A 99 1.56 -6.50 6.96
C MET A 99 2.00 -6.77 5.51
N LEU A 100 1.43 -7.80 4.88
CA LEU A 100 1.71 -8.12 3.47
C LEU A 100 1.24 -7.01 2.53
N THR A 101 0.07 -6.42 2.77
CA THR A 101 -0.41 -5.29 1.95
C THR A 101 0.56 -4.10 2.03
N VAL A 102 1.03 -3.75 3.23
CA VAL A 102 1.99 -2.65 3.40
C VAL A 102 3.34 -3.02 2.77
N ALA A 103 3.85 -4.23 2.97
CA ALA A 103 5.13 -4.66 2.40
C ALA A 103 5.10 -4.71 0.86
N PHE A 104 4.08 -5.35 0.27
CA PHE A 104 3.90 -5.36 -1.18
C PHE A 104 3.71 -3.95 -1.72
N SER A 105 2.97 -3.10 -1.02
CA SER A 105 2.83 -1.69 -1.40
C SER A 105 4.20 -0.99 -1.46
N ILE A 106 5.01 -1.06 -0.39
CA ILE A 106 6.33 -0.41 -0.36
C ILE A 106 7.21 -0.90 -1.52
N VAL A 107 7.29 -2.21 -1.72
CA VAL A 107 8.13 -2.82 -2.77
C VAL A 107 7.64 -2.45 -4.16
N LEU A 108 6.35 -2.69 -4.46
CA LEU A 108 5.79 -2.48 -5.79
C LEU A 108 5.80 -1.01 -6.20
N HIS A 109 5.39 -0.11 -5.30
CA HIS A 109 5.36 1.32 -5.61
C HIS A 109 6.76 1.92 -5.61
N GLY A 110 7.64 1.48 -4.70
CA GLY A 110 9.04 1.93 -4.64
C GLY A 110 9.80 1.57 -5.91
N LEU A 111 9.72 0.32 -6.36
CA LEU A 111 10.38 -0.14 -7.59
C LEU A 111 9.78 0.50 -8.85
N SER A 112 8.46 0.73 -8.88
CA SER A 112 7.76 1.30 -10.05
C SER A 112 7.76 2.83 -10.10
N ALA A 113 8.07 3.53 -9.00
CA ALA A 113 8.00 5.00 -8.90
C ALA A 113 8.73 5.71 -10.04
N THR A 114 10.03 5.47 -10.17
CA THR A 114 10.87 6.11 -11.20
C THR A 114 10.47 5.71 -12.63
N PRO A 115 10.39 4.41 -13.00
CA PRO A 115 10.12 4.04 -14.39
C PRO A 115 8.71 4.47 -14.84
N LEU A 116 7.69 4.30 -13.99
CA LEU A 116 6.32 4.60 -14.37
C LEU A 116 6.06 6.12 -14.43
N SER A 117 6.68 6.90 -13.53
CA SER A 117 6.64 8.38 -13.60
C SER A 117 7.30 8.90 -14.88
N ARG A 118 8.43 8.32 -15.30
CA ARG A 118 9.08 8.66 -16.59
C ARG A 118 8.20 8.30 -17.78
N LEU A 119 7.55 7.13 -17.74
CA LEU A 119 6.65 6.69 -18.81
C LEU A 119 5.45 7.63 -18.94
N TYR A 120 4.77 7.93 -17.84
CA TYR A 120 3.61 8.83 -17.83
C TYR A 120 3.99 10.26 -18.21
N GLY A 121 5.14 10.75 -17.73
CA GLY A 121 5.66 12.07 -18.12
C GLY A 121 6.06 12.20 -19.59
N ARG A 122 6.32 11.09 -20.30
CA ARG A 122 6.48 11.10 -21.77
C ARG A 122 5.13 11.08 -22.48
N TYR A 123 4.15 10.40 -21.92
CA TYR A 123 2.80 10.33 -22.47
C TYR A 123 2.11 11.70 -22.46
N ILE A 124 2.19 12.45 -21.35
CA ILE A 124 1.56 13.79 -21.25
C ILE A 124 2.26 14.84 -22.14
N ARG A 125 3.55 14.64 -22.46
CA ARG A 125 4.32 15.56 -23.30
C ARG A 125 4.11 15.38 -24.81
N ARG A 126 3.38 14.33 -25.21
CA ARG A 126 2.94 14.11 -26.58
C ARG A 126 1.60 14.80 -26.81
#